data_AF-A0A1L3LLV0-F1
#
_entry.id   AF-A0A1L3LLV0-F1
#
_cell.length_a   1.000
_cell.length_b   1.000
_cell.length_c   1.000
_cell.angle_alpha   90.00
_cell.angle_beta   90.00
_cell.angle_gamma   90.00
#
_symmetry.space_group_name_H-M   'P 1'
#
loop_
_entity.id
_entity.type
_entity.pdbx_description
1 polymer ?
#
loop_
_entity_poly.entity_id
_entity_poly.type
_entity_poly.pdbx_seq_one_letter_code
_entity_poly.pdbx_strand_id
1 'polypeptide(L)' 'MLGIVFDELLAEYCIPNEGPEAEDLAARVFTLYQSGVRDLELLKTLAIRRG' A
#
# COMPACT_ATOMS: atom_id res chain seq x y z
N MET A 1 -1.04 -5.50 11.19
CA MET A 1 -0.03 -5.89 10.19
C MET A 1 -0.12 -5.02 8.95
N LEU A 2 -1.27 -5.00 8.24
CA LEU A 2 -1.46 -4.13 7.06
C LEU A 2 -1.29 -2.63 7.32
N GLY A 3 -1.73 -2.12 8.48
CA GLY A 3 -1.54 -0.71 8.84
C GLY A 3 -0.07 -0.28 8.86
N ILE A 4 0.84 -1.15 9.32
CA ILE A 4 2.28 -0.87 9.34
C ILE A 4 2.83 -0.79 7.90
N VAL A 5 2.42 -1.70 7.02
CA VAL A 5 2.81 -1.68 5.59
C VAL A 5 2.35 -0.39 4.93
N PHE A 6 1.12 0.04 5.24
CA PHE A 6 0.54 1.24 4.70
C PHE A 6 1.27 2.49 5.21
N ASP A 7 1.55 2.60 6.51
CA ASP A 7 2.30 3.72 7.07
C ASP A 7 3.74 3.77 6.53
N GLU A 8 4.40 2.61 6.36
CA GLU A 8 5.72 2.55 5.73
C GLU A 8 5.69 3.00 4.27
N LEU A 9 4.65 2.62 3.51
CA LEU A 9 4.46 3.08 2.14
C LEU A 9 4.20 4.58 2.07
N LEU A 10 3.37 5.12 2.95
CA LEU A 10 3.12 6.56 3.02
C LEU A 10 4.42 7.32 3.33
N ALA A 11 5.21 6.83 4.29
CA ALA A 11 6.49 7.43 4.65
C ALA A 11 7.54 7.34 3.53
N GLU A 12 7.66 6.17 2.89
CA GLU A 12 8.65 5.91 1.84
C GLU A 12 8.37 6.73 0.56
N TYR A 13 7.10 6.95 0.25
CA TYR A 13 6.68 7.73 -0.92
C TYR A 13 6.34 9.18 -0.60
N CYS A 14 6.54 9.60 0.66
CA CYS A 14 6.20 10.92 1.16
C CYS A 14 4.74 11.32 0.83
N ILE A 15 3.84 10.33 0.80
CA ILE A 15 2.42 10.51 0.53
C ILE A 15 1.76 10.95 1.85
N PRO A 16 0.99 12.03 1.86
CA PRO A 16 0.24 12.41 3.04
C PRO A 16 -0.74 11.28 3.41
N ASN A 17 -0.84 10.96 4.70
CA ASN A 17 -1.77 9.96 5.23
C ASN A 17 -3.24 10.22 4.85
N GLU A 18 -3.55 11.46 4.52
CA GLU A 18 -4.89 11.91 4.18
C GLU A 18 -4.93 12.38 2.72
N GLY A 19 -5.99 12.00 2.02
CA GLY A 19 -6.26 12.43 0.67
C GLY A 19 -6.46 11.27 -0.31
N PRO A 20 -6.84 11.60 -1.56
CA PRO A 20 -7.19 10.60 -2.57
C PRO A 20 -6.02 9.66 -2.91
N GLU A 21 -4.77 10.11 -2.76
CA GLU A 21 -3.59 9.27 -2.99
C GLU A 21 -3.40 8.21 -1.90
N ALA A 22 -3.67 8.55 -0.63
CA ALA A 22 -3.65 7.60 0.47
C ALA A 22 -4.79 6.59 0.36
N GLU A 23 -5.99 7.03 -0.02
CA GLU A 23 -7.13 6.14 -0.24
C GLU A 23 -6.89 5.17 -1.40
N ASP A 24 -6.33 5.62 -2.53
CA ASP A 24 -5.99 4.76 -3.66
C ASP A 24 -4.92 3.72 -3.27
N LEU A 25 -3.90 4.15 -2.54
CA LEU A 25 -2.86 3.27 -2.01
C LEU A 25 -3.44 2.24 -1.03
N ALA A 26 -4.34 2.65 -0.12
CA ALA A 26 -4.99 1.77 0.84
C ALA A 26 -5.84 0.71 0.12
N ALA A 27 -6.64 1.13 -0.86
CA ALA A 27 -7.47 0.25 -1.67
C ALA A 27 -6.63 -0.80 -2.41
N ARG A 28 -5.48 -0.40 -2.98
CA ARG A 28 -4.54 -1.33 -3.64
C ARG A 28 -3.94 -2.33 -2.69
N VAL A 29 -3.38 -1.86 -1.58
CA VAL A 29 -2.76 -2.73 -0.55
C VAL A 29 -3.80 -3.72 -0.02
N PHE A 30 -5.04 -3.27 0.19
CA PHE A 30 -6.13 -4.12 0.63
C PHE A 30 -6.53 -5.17 -0.43
N THR A 31 -6.62 -4.77 -1.69
CA THR A 31 -6.95 -5.66 -2.82
C THR A 31 -5.87 -6.74 -3.01
N LEU A 32 -4.59 -6.35 -2.95
CA LEU A 32 -3.45 -7.27 -3.04
C LEU A 32 -3.45 -8.28 -1.88
N TYR A 33 -3.75 -7.82 -0.67
CA TYR A 33 -3.87 -8.69 0.48
C TYR A 33 -5.03 -9.68 0.35
N GLN A 34 -6.19 -9.23 -0.15
CA GLN A 34 -7.33 -10.11 -0.44
C GLN A 34 -7.03 -11.12 -1.55
N SER A 35 -6.17 -10.77 -2.51
CA SER A 35 -5.68 -11.69 -3.53
C SER A 35 -4.75 -12.79 -2.98
N GLY A 36 -4.40 -12.75 -1.69
CA GLY A 36 -3.54 -13.73 -1.03
C GLY A 36 -2.08 -13.31 -0.92
N VAL A 37 -1.72 -12.10 -1.36
CA VAL A 37 -0.36 -11.58 -1.13
C VAL A 37 -0.21 -11.19 0.33
N ARG A 38 0.56 -12.00 1.06
CA ARG A 38 0.91 -11.73 2.47
C ARG A 38 2.34 -11.24 2.65
N ASP A 39 3.13 -11.33 1.59
CA ASP A 39 4.50 -10.85 1.58
C ASP A 39 4.51 -9.33 1.53
N LEU A 40 5.19 -8.74 2.50
CA LEU A 40 5.24 -7.30 2.75
C LEU A 40 6.02 -6.58 1.64
N GLU A 41 7.18 -7.11 1.23
CA GLU A 41 7.98 -6.53 0.16
C GLU A 41 7.26 -6.64 -1.19
N LEU A 42 6.57 -7.77 -1.41
CA LEU A 42 5.76 -7.94 -2.61
C LEU A 42 4.57 -6.98 -2.64
N LEU A 43 3.88 -6.79 -1.51
CA LEU A 43 2.79 -5.83 -1.36
C LEU A 43 3.25 -4.41 -1.70
N LYS A 44 4.40 -3.99 -1.17
CA LYS A 44 4.99 -2.69 -1.49
C LYS A 44 5.28 -2.58 -2.99
N THR A 45 6.03 -3.53 -3.53
CA THR A 45 6.39 -3.54 -4.96
C THR A 45 5.16 -3.47 -5.87
N LEU A 46 4.10 -4.21 -5.55
CA LEU A 46 2.87 -4.27 -6.34
C LEU A 46 1.98 -3.05 -6.14
N ALA A 47 1.91 -2.47 -4.93
CA ALA A 47 1.11 -1.28 -4.66
C ALA A 47 1.62 -0.06 -5.46
N ILE A 48 2.94 0.05 -5.65
CA ILE A 48 3.57 1.16 -6.38
C ILE A 48 3.68 0.94 -7.88
N ARG A 49 3.65 -0.30 -8.36
CA ARG A 49 3.65 -0.58 -9.80
C ARG A 49 2.35 -0.02 -10.42
N ARG A 50 2.39 1.24 -10.86
CA ARG A 50 1.42 1.81 -11.78
C ARG A 50 1.59 1.06 -13.11
N GLY A 51 0.70 0.11 -13.37
CA GLY A 51 0.35 -0.25 -14.74
C GLY A 51 -0.31 0.94 -15.43
#